data_AF-A0A3N0YQJ2-F1
#
_entry.id   AF-A0A3N0YQJ2-F1
#
_cell.length_a   1.000
_cell.length_b   1.000
_cell.length_c   1.000
_cell.angle_alpha   90.00
_cell.angle_beta   90.00
_cell.angle_gamma   90.00
#
_symmetry.space_group_name_H-M   'P 1'
#
loop_
_entity.id
_entity.type
_entity.pdbx_description
1 polymer ?
#
loop_
_entity_poly.entity_id
_entity_poly.type
_entity_poly.pdbx_seq_one_letter_code
_entity_poly.pdbx_strand_id
1 'polypeptide(L)'
;MARLTSKEKTARHRQKVNSDPAARAEYLARKRESYQKRKHEGKIPYVKSDELSERERNNLRNKWKAASRGYRERRKMEKAMLDLTPQSIENTLPDPAGVEGVEGQQESPGGCVVVDAPPQNEDFHPQMSSTPERKDREKKAEKRCKRLQAEKHELRKLNINLRKQLAKMRKEKERARKGETRAKERLSHSERLKPKGGKKLAKERKLAVVSFLTRDENSPLLPGKKDTITKNKIKEQRRILTKPLTELHGLYNSEMKKSLHLYAVENKKHF
;
A
#
# COMPACT_ATOMS: atom_id res chain seq x y z
N MET A 1 29.71 18.61 8.75
CA MET A 1 28.34 19.15 8.56
C MET A 1 27.56 18.30 7.56
N ALA A 2 26.68 17.41 8.02
CA ALA A 2 25.85 16.58 7.13
C ALA A 2 24.81 17.44 6.39
N ARG A 3 24.70 17.27 5.06
CA ARG A 3 23.72 18.02 4.25
C ARG A 3 22.32 17.44 4.48
N LEU A 4 21.41 18.28 4.98
CA LEU A 4 20.00 17.93 5.18
C LEU A 4 19.33 17.50 3.87
N THR A 5 18.48 16.48 3.96
CA THR A 5 17.64 16.04 2.84
C THR A 5 16.55 17.07 2.53
N SER A 6 16.02 17.05 1.31
CA SER A 6 14.93 17.96 0.90
C SER A 6 13.68 17.84 1.80
N LYS A 7 13.38 16.61 2.26
CA LYS A 7 12.27 16.33 3.17
C LYS A 7 12.49 16.98 4.54
N GLU A 8 13.69 16.90 5.09
CA GLU A 8 14.05 17.52 6.37
C GLU A 8 14.06 19.04 6.29
N LYS A 9 14.59 19.61 5.20
CA LYS A 9 14.54 21.06 4.96
C LYS A 9 13.09 21.57 4.94
N THR A 10 12.20 20.84 4.26
CA THR A 10 10.76 21.18 4.21
C THR A 10 10.10 21.02 5.58
N ALA A 11 10.44 19.98 6.34
CA ALA A 11 9.91 19.76 7.68
C ALA A 11 10.33 20.88 8.65
N ARG A 12 11.61 21.26 8.64
CA ARG A 12 12.13 22.38 9.45
C ARG A 12 11.48 23.71 9.09
N HIS A 13 11.30 23.98 7.80
CA HIS A 13 10.57 25.17 7.35
C HIS A 13 9.12 25.17 7.87
N ARG A 14 8.41 24.04 7.78
CA ARG A 14 7.04 23.92 8.31
C ARG A 14 6.99 24.11 9.82
N GLN A 15 7.96 23.57 10.56
CA GLN A 15 8.05 23.78 12.01
C GLN A 15 8.26 25.27 12.33
N LYS A 16 9.20 25.93 11.64
CA LYS A 16 9.47 27.37 11.81
C LYS A 16 8.25 28.25 11.50
N VAL A 17 7.50 27.92 10.44
CA VAL A 17 6.27 28.66 10.08
C VAL A 17 5.12 28.33 11.04
N ASN A 18 5.04 27.11 11.57
CA ASN A 18 3.97 26.72 12.49
C ASN A 18 4.18 27.23 13.92
N SER A 19 5.43 27.54 14.32
CA SER A 19 5.73 28.08 15.65
C SER A 19 5.29 29.53 15.83
N ASP A 20 5.20 30.30 14.74
CA ASP A 20 4.74 31.70 14.76
C ASP A 20 3.34 31.81 14.11
N PRO A 21 2.30 32.18 14.88
CA PRO A 21 0.94 32.36 14.36
C PRO A 21 0.82 33.38 13.23
N ALA A 22 1.59 34.49 13.27
CA ALA A 22 1.51 35.55 12.27
C ALA A 22 2.13 35.10 10.95
N ALA A 23 3.34 34.54 11.00
CA ALA A 23 3.99 33.96 9.82
C ALA A 23 3.17 32.81 9.20
N ARG A 24 2.46 32.02 10.02
CA ARG A 24 1.54 30.98 9.54
C ARG A 24 0.35 31.57 8.79
N ALA A 25 -0.25 32.63 9.33
CA ALA A 25 -1.40 33.30 8.71
C ALA A 25 -1.03 33.88 7.34
N GLU A 26 0.11 34.58 7.25
CA GLU A 26 0.62 35.13 6.00
C GLU A 26 0.94 34.03 4.97
N TYR A 27 1.61 32.95 5.41
CA TYR A 27 1.88 31.80 4.55
C TYR A 27 0.61 31.17 3.97
N LEU A 28 -0.45 31.06 4.79
CA LEU A 28 -1.75 30.54 4.35
C LEU A 28 -2.46 31.52 3.42
N ALA A 29 -2.39 32.84 3.67
CA ALA A 29 -2.94 33.87 2.80
C ALA A 29 -2.31 33.80 1.40
N ARG A 30 -0.98 33.79 1.32
CA ARG A 30 -0.24 33.64 0.05
C ARG A 30 -0.61 32.35 -0.69
N LYS A 31 -0.86 31.27 0.05
CA LYS A 31 -1.34 30.00 -0.53
C LYS A 31 -2.75 30.11 -1.08
N ARG A 32 -3.66 30.79 -0.39
CA ARG A 32 -5.04 31.04 -0.86
C ARG A 32 -5.04 31.88 -2.13
N GLU A 33 -4.27 32.96 -2.17
CA GLU A 33 -4.15 33.81 -3.36
C GLU A 33 -3.59 33.05 -4.56
N SER A 34 -2.50 32.29 -4.37
CA SER A 34 -1.93 31.45 -5.43
C SER A 34 -2.93 30.39 -5.93
N TYR A 35 -3.73 29.82 -5.04
CA TYR A 35 -4.79 28.89 -5.40
C TYR A 35 -5.88 29.58 -6.23
N GLN A 36 -6.38 30.75 -5.81
CA GLN A 36 -7.37 31.51 -6.57
C GLN A 36 -6.84 31.92 -7.94
N LYS A 37 -5.57 32.34 -8.03
CA LYS A 37 -4.91 32.61 -9.30
C LYS A 37 -4.90 31.37 -10.20
N ARG A 38 -4.46 30.22 -9.70
CA ARG A 38 -4.50 28.99 -10.49
C ARG A 38 -5.91 28.54 -10.87
N LYS A 39 -6.90 28.82 -10.03
CA LYS A 39 -8.30 28.49 -10.28
C LYS A 39 -8.85 29.33 -11.44
N HIS A 40 -8.60 30.65 -11.45
CA HIS A 40 -9.01 31.52 -12.55
C HIS A 40 -8.28 31.16 -13.87
N GLU A 41 -7.01 30.76 -13.77
CA GLU A 41 -6.21 30.31 -14.93
C GLU A 41 -6.60 28.92 -15.43
N GLY A 42 -7.58 28.24 -14.84
CA GLY A 42 -7.98 26.88 -15.23
C GLY A 42 -6.94 25.79 -14.93
N LYS A 43 -5.84 26.11 -14.23
CA LYS A 43 -4.77 25.17 -13.84
C LYS A 43 -5.15 24.24 -12.67
N ILE A 44 -6.38 24.31 -12.21
CA ILE A 44 -6.94 23.42 -11.21
C ILE A 44 -7.98 22.56 -11.93
N PRO A 45 -7.60 21.35 -12.39
CA PRO A 45 -8.52 20.47 -13.06
C PRO A 45 -9.60 20.05 -12.06
N TYR A 46 -10.82 20.51 -12.28
CA TYR A 46 -12.00 19.97 -11.62
C TYR A 46 -12.60 18.95 -12.57
N VAL A 47 -12.41 17.67 -12.23
CA VAL A 47 -13.01 16.58 -13.01
C VAL A 47 -14.27 16.14 -12.28
N LYS A 48 -15.43 16.29 -12.93
CA LYS A 48 -16.68 15.80 -12.35
C LYS A 48 -16.62 14.28 -12.28
N SER A 49 -17.26 13.69 -11.27
CA SER A 49 -17.27 12.24 -11.09
C SER A 49 -17.80 11.50 -12.31
N ASP A 50 -18.74 12.10 -13.03
CA ASP A 50 -19.48 11.47 -14.12
C ASP A 50 -18.66 11.44 -15.42
N GLU A 51 -17.64 12.29 -15.52
CA GLU A 51 -16.67 12.35 -16.62
C GLU A 51 -15.54 11.31 -16.45
N LEU A 52 -15.44 10.69 -15.27
CA LEU A 52 -14.43 9.68 -14.97
C LEU A 52 -14.90 8.29 -15.36
N SER A 53 -13.99 7.49 -15.93
CA SER A 53 -14.24 6.08 -16.17
C SER A 53 -14.64 5.37 -14.87
N GLU A 54 -15.49 4.35 -14.94
CA GLU A 54 -15.86 3.52 -13.79
C GLU A 54 -14.64 3.02 -13.01
N ARG A 55 -13.58 2.67 -13.72
CA ARG A 55 -12.31 2.24 -13.13
C ARG A 55 -11.65 3.34 -12.30
N GLU A 56 -11.69 4.57 -12.77
CA GLU A 56 -11.09 5.73 -12.09
C GLU A 56 -11.93 6.15 -10.89
N ARG A 57 -13.26 6.15 -11.02
CA ARG A 57 -14.19 6.33 -9.89
C ARG A 57 -13.94 5.30 -8.80
N ASN A 58 -13.77 4.02 -9.15
CA ASN A 58 -13.49 2.96 -8.18
C ASN A 58 -12.11 3.14 -7.52
N ASN A 59 -11.09 3.55 -8.28
CA ASN A 59 -9.77 3.85 -7.73
C ASN A 59 -9.80 5.01 -6.74
N LEU A 60 -10.54 6.09 -7.03
CA LEU A 60 -10.73 7.21 -6.11
C LEU A 60 -11.45 6.76 -4.83
N ARG A 61 -12.52 5.97 -4.95
CA ARG A 61 -13.22 5.38 -3.79
C ARG A 61 -12.29 4.53 -2.94
N ASN A 62 -11.43 3.71 -3.55
CA ASN A 62 -10.48 2.87 -2.82
C ASN A 62 -9.41 3.71 -2.10
N LYS A 63 -8.89 4.76 -2.75
CA LYS A 63 -7.98 5.73 -2.12
C LYS A 63 -8.64 6.41 -0.91
N TRP A 64 -9.90 6.84 -1.06
CA TRP A 64 -10.64 7.47 0.02
C TRP A 64 -10.92 6.50 1.19
N LYS A 65 -11.29 5.25 0.89
CA LYS A 65 -11.44 4.20 1.91
C LYS A 65 -10.13 3.95 2.67
N ALA A 66 -9.01 3.87 1.96
CA ALA A 66 -7.69 3.67 2.57
C ALA A 66 -7.28 4.88 3.45
N ALA A 67 -7.45 6.10 2.96
CA ALA A 67 -7.17 7.31 3.73
C ALA A 67 -8.06 7.42 4.98
N SER A 68 -9.36 7.09 4.84
CA SER A 68 -10.31 7.10 5.96
C SER A 68 -9.96 6.06 7.02
N ARG A 69 -9.54 4.86 6.62
CA ARG A 69 -9.03 3.84 7.54
C ARG A 69 -7.81 4.34 8.29
N GLY A 70 -6.82 4.87 7.58
CA GLY A 70 -5.61 5.42 8.19
C GLY A 70 -5.89 6.61 9.13
N TYR A 71 -6.89 7.45 8.82
CA TYR A 71 -7.34 8.51 9.73
C TYR A 71 -7.97 7.94 11.00
N ARG A 72 -8.88 6.96 10.88
CA ARG A 72 -9.51 6.30 12.03
C ARG A 72 -8.49 5.60 12.93
N GLU A 73 -7.52 4.91 12.34
CA GLU A 73 -6.43 4.28 13.07
C GLU A 73 -5.58 5.31 13.81
N ARG A 74 -5.16 6.39 13.13
CA ARG A 74 -4.40 7.47 13.79
C ARG A 74 -5.19 8.12 14.92
N ARG A 75 -6.49 8.39 14.72
CA ARG A 75 -7.36 8.93 15.78
C ARG A 75 -7.53 7.96 16.93
N LYS A 76 -7.61 6.64 16.66
CA LYS A 76 -7.66 5.62 17.71
C LYS A 76 -6.35 5.58 18.50
N MET A 77 -5.20 5.68 17.83
CA MET A 77 -3.90 5.73 18.50
C MET A 77 -3.70 7.03 19.28
N GLU A 78 -4.06 8.16 18.71
CA GLU A 78 -4.04 9.46 19.40
C GLU A 78 -4.94 9.42 20.64
N LYS A 79 -6.15 8.90 20.52
CA LYS A 79 -7.04 8.69 21.66
C LYS A 79 -6.39 7.79 22.71
N ALA A 80 -5.84 6.64 22.32
CA ALA A 80 -5.18 5.72 23.25
C ALA A 80 -3.92 6.31 23.92
N MET A 81 -3.19 7.21 23.26
CA MET A 81 -2.05 7.90 23.86
C MET A 81 -2.46 9.01 24.83
N LEU A 82 -3.64 9.62 24.62
CA LEU A 82 -4.22 10.63 25.50
C LEU A 82 -5.02 10.02 26.66
N ASP A 83 -5.46 8.77 26.51
CA ASP A 83 -6.15 7.98 27.54
C ASP A 83 -5.12 7.42 28.54
N LEU A 84 -4.53 8.33 29.33
CA LEU A 84 -3.64 8.02 30.46
C LEU A 84 -4.42 7.65 31.73
N THR A 85 -5.67 7.20 31.58
CA THR A 85 -6.53 6.83 32.71
C THR A 85 -5.93 5.60 33.39
N PRO A 86 -5.43 5.69 34.64
CA PRO A 86 -5.07 4.50 35.40
C PRO A 86 -6.36 3.70 35.57
N GLN A 87 -6.32 2.38 35.32
CA GLN A 87 -7.41 1.49 35.72
C GLN A 87 -7.45 1.47 37.25
N SER A 88 -8.13 2.46 37.84
CA SER A 88 -8.55 2.44 39.23
C SER A 88 -9.96 1.88 39.28
N ILE A 89 -10.10 0.91 40.16
CA ILE A 89 -11.26 0.08 40.43
C ILE A 89 -12.50 0.94 40.70
N GLU A 90 -13.58 0.59 40.00
CA GLU A 90 -14.98 0.58 40.44
C GLU A 90 -15.35 1.52 41.60
N ASN A 91 -16.07 2.61 41.31
CA ASN A 91 -17.11 3.15 42.19
C ASN A 91 -18.12 4.02 41.42
N THR A 92 -19.36 3.89 41.85
CA THR A 92 -20.65 4.29 41.27
C THR A 92 -21.01 5.78 41.43
N LEU A 93 -21.55 6.40 40.35
CA LEU A 93 -22.59 7.47 40.24
C LEU A 93 -22.50 8.77 41.10
N PRO A 94 -23.27 9.86 40.82
CA PRO A 94 -23.66 10.54 39.58
C PRO A 94 -23.33 12.08 39.58
N ASP A 95 -23.63 12.75 38.47
CA ASP A 95 -23.54 14.19 38.12
C ASP A 95 -23.98 15.20 39.22
N PRO A 96 -23.38 16.42 39.28
CA PRO A 96 -24.15 17.60 38.83
C PRO A 96 -23.34 18.79 38.23
N ALA A 97 -23.91 19.38 37.17
CA ALA A 97 -24.25 20.80 36.93
C ALA A 97 -23.35 21.99 37.36
N GLY A 98 -23.18 22.95 36.42
CA GLY A 98 -22.78 24.37 36.64
C GLY A 98 -21.29 24.55 36.95
N VAL A 99 -20.57 25.63 36.62
CA VAL A 99 -20.91 27.05 36.73
C VAL A 99 -19.94 27.86 35.84
N GLU A 100 -20.39 29.04 35.43
CA GLU A 100 -19.71 30.07 34.64
C GLU A 100 -18.44 30.66 35.27
N GLY A 101 -17.62 31.26 34.38
CA GLY A 101 -17.12 32.63 34.55
C GLY A 101 -15.88 32.85 35.41
N VAL A 102 -14.90 33.60 34.88
CA VAL A 102 -14.53 34.95 35.37
C VAL A 102 -13.18 35.38 34.77
N GLU A 103 -13.21 36.61 34.27
CA GLU A 103 -12.12 37.44 33.74
C GLU A 103 -11.04 37.77 34.79
N GLY A 104 -9.86 38.18 34.32
CA GLY A 104 -8.85 38.85 35.14
C GLY A 104 -7.89 39.68 34.29
N GLN A 105 -8.05 41.00 34.38
CA GLN A 105 -7.30 42.08 33.72
C GLN A 105 -5.89 42.34 34.32
N GLN A 106 -5.19 43.28 33.65
CA GLN A 106 -4.21 44.30 34.13
C GLN A 106 -2.76 44.17 33.60
N GLU A 107 -2.35 44.99 32.62
CA GLU A 107 -1.77 46.37 32.67
C GLU A 107 -0.22 46.35 32.84
N SER A 108 0.60 46.65 31.82
CA SER A 108 1.14 47.96 31.34
C SER A 108 2.58 48.23 31.85
N PRO A 109 3.31 49.30 31.48
CA PRO A 109 4.11 49.49 30.25
C PRO A 109 5.60 49.85 30.53
N GLY A 110 6.45 49.98 29.50
CA GLY A 110 7.74 50.68 29.64
C GLY A 110 8.73 50.43 28.49
N GLY A 111 8.94 51.43 27.64
CA GLY A 111 9.92 51.39 26.54
C GLY A 111 11.30 51.91 26.93
N CYS A 112 12.30 51.67 26.09
CA CYS A 112 13.30 52.66 25.68
C CYS A 112 14.11 52.13 24.47
N VAL A 113 14.38 53.02 23.53
CA VAL A 113 15.13 52.85 22.28
C VAL A 113 16.55 53.36 22.54
N VAL A 114 17.60 52.61 22.17
CA VAL A 114 18.90 53.21 21.79
C VAL A 114 19.61 52.31 20.74
N VAL A 115 20.07 52.98 19.68
CA VAL A 115 20.85 52.50 18.52
C VAL A 115 22.34 52.70 18.82
N ASP A 116 23.24 51.81 18.37
CA ASP A 116 24.52 52.19 17.72
C ASP A 116 25.37 51.00 17.22
N ALA A 117 26.07 51.23 16.10
CA ALA A 117 27.12 50.43 15.45
C ALA A 117 28.07 51.42 14.72
N PRO A 118 29.22 51.04 14.12
CA PRO A 118 30.31 50.07 14.40
C PRO A 118 31.70 50.81 14.44
N PRO A 119 32.88 50.16 14.25
CA PRO A 119 33.52 50.29 12.92
C PRO A 119 34.40 49.10 12.43
N GLN A 120 34.74 49.20 11.13
CA GLN A 120 35.51 48.31 10.25
C GLN A 120 37.04 48.46 10.45
N ASN A 121 37.83 47.44 10.10
CA ASN A 121 39.28 47.55 9.94
C ASN A 121 39.78 46.95 8.60
N GLU A 122 40.52 47.83 7.92
CA GLU A 122 41.33 47.87 6.71
C GLU A 122 42.02 46.62 6.13
N ASP A 123 42.19 46.70 4.81
CA ASP A 123 42.84 45.79 3.87
C ASP A 123 44.37 45.73 4.02
N PHE A 124 44.95 44.52 3.99
CA PHE A 124 46.40 44.28 3.88
C PHE A 124 46.72 43.56 2.55
N HIS A 125 47.49 44.21 1.67
CA HIS A 125 48.07 43.60 0.47
C HIS A 125 49.61 43.52 0.57
N PRO A 126 50.22 42.32 0.69
CA PRO A 126 51.67 42.20 0.67
C PRO A 126 52.24 42.09 -0.76
N GLN A 127 53.27 42.90 -1.03
CA GLN A 127 54.01 42.96 -2.30
C GLN A 127 54.83 41.69 -2.60
N MET A 128 54.99 41.38 -3.89
CA MET A 128 55.66 40.16 -4.40
C MET A 128 57.10 40.43 -4.85
N SER A 129 58.06 39.66 -4.32
CA SER A 129 59.44 39.57 -4.84
C SER A 129 59.68 38.24 -5.58
N SER A 130 60.57 38.27 -6.58
CA SER A 130 60.89 37.19 -7.52
C SER A 130 62.32 36.70 -7.29
N THR A 131 62.50 35.49 -6.73
CA THR A 131 63.78 34.77 -6.64
C THR A 131 63.71 33.42 -7.37
N PRO A 132 64.83 32.86 -7.88
CA PRO A 132 64.87 31.64 -8.71
C PRO A 132 64.31 30.38 -8.01
N GLU A 133 64.42 30.30 -6.69
CA GLU A 133 63.85 29.22 -5.86
C GLU A 133 62.33 29.09 -6.00
N ARG A 134 61.64 30.21 -6.33
CA ARG A 134 60.20 30.24 -6.55
C ARG A 134 59.78 29.48 -7.81
N LYS A 135 60.60 29.51 -8.88
CA LYS A 135 60.29 28.82 -10.14
C LYS A 135 60.30 27.30 -10.00
N ASP A 136 61.24 26.74 -9.23
CA ASP A 136 61.29 25.29 -8.99
C ASP A 136 60.23 24.81 -8.00
N ARG A 137 59.89 25.65 -7.00
CA ARG A 137 58.74 25.42 -6.11
C ARG A 137 57.42 25.48 -6.88
N GLU A 138 57.26 26.42 -7.80
CA GLU A 138 56.08 26.55 -8.68
C GLU A 138 55.96 25.33 -9.60
N LYS A 139 57.05 24.88 -10.24
CA LYS A 139 57.05 23.63 -11.06
C LYS A 139 56.65 22.39 -10.24
N LYS A 140 57.16 22.25 -9.01
CA LYS A 140 56.76 21.15 -8.10
C LYS A 140 55.29 21.25 -7.69
N ALA A 141 54.81 22.46 -7.38
CA ALA A 141 53.42 22.72 -7.05
C ALA A 141 52.49 22.43 -8.24
N GLU A 142 52.89 22.79 -9.46
CA GLU A 142 52.15 22.53 -10.69
C GLU A 142 52.03 21.02 -10.96
N LYS A 143 53.13 20.26 -10.83
CA LYS A 143 53.10 18.79 -10.93
C LYS A 143 52.17 18.16 -9.89
N ARG A 144 52.18 18.66 -8.65
CA ARG A 144 51.26 18.20 -7.59
C ARG A 144 49.81 18.54 -7.92
N CYS A 145 49.55 19.73 -8.43
CA CYS A 145 48.21 20.17 -8.82
C CYS A 145 47.65 19.32 -9.97
N LYS A 146 48.46 19.04 -11.01
CA LYS A 146 48.09 18.13 -12.11
C LYS A 146 47.74 16.72 -11.62
N ARG A 147 48.54 16.16 -10.72
CA ARG A 147 48.27 14.84 -10.11
C ARG A 147 46.98 14.82 -9.30
N LEU A 148 46.74 15.84 -8.46
CA LEU A 148 45.50 15.96 -7.68
C LEU A 148 44.28 16.17 -8.58
N GLN A 149 44.41 16.88 -9.70
CA GLN A 149 43.33 17.02 -10.68
C GLN A 149 43.01 15.69 -11.37
N ALA A 150 44.03 14.91 -11.74
CA ALA A 150 43.84 13.57 -12.30
C ALA A 150 43.13 12.63 -11.31
N GLU A 151 43.58 12.62 -10.05
CA GLU A 151 42.94 11.83 -8.99
C GLU A 151 41.49 12.25 -8.74
N LYS A 152 41.23 13.56 -8.66
CA LYS A 152 39.86 14.11 -8.55
C LYS A 152 38.98 13.70 -9.72
N HIS A 153 39.53 13.64 -10.92
CA HIS A 153 38.82 13.18 -12.11
C HIS A 153 38.49 11.69 -12.05
N GLU A 154 39.43 10.84 -11.64
CA GLU A 154 39.21 9.40 -11.46
C GLU A 154 38.20 9.11 -10.35
N LEU A 155 38.28 9.83 -9.21
CA LEU A 155 37.28 9.74 -8.15
C LEU A 155 35.89 10.17 -8.64
N ARG A 156 35.79 11.19 -9.50
CA ARG A 156 34.52 11.60 -10.11
C ARG A 156 33.95 10.49 -11.00
N LYS A 157 34.78 9.86 -11.85
CA LYS A 157 34.36 8.72 -12.69
C LYS A 157 33.85 7.56 -11.84
N LEU A 158 34.61 7.18 -10.81
CA LEU A 158 34.22 6.12 -9.87
C LEU A 158 32.91 6.46 -9.16
N ASN A 159 32.74 7.69 -8.70
CA ASN A 159 31.50 8.12 -8.04
C ASN A 159 30.29 8.04 -8.98
N ILE A 160 30.46 8.41 -10.25
CA ILE A 160 29.42 8.25 -11.28
C ILE A 160 29.10 6.77 -11.51
N ASN A 161 30.11 5.90 -11.59
CA ASN A 161 29.91 4.46 -11.78
C ASN A 161 29.17 3.84 -10.58
N LEU A 162 29.60 4.11 -9.35
CA LEU A 162 28.94 3.64 -8.14
C LEU A 162 27.49 4.13 -8.04
N ARG A 163 27.21 5.39 -8.41
CA ARG A 163 25.84 5.90 -8.49
C ARG A 163 24.99 5.13 -9.51
N LYS A 164 25.55 4.80 -10.68
CA LYS A 164 24.87 3.98 -11.70
C LYS A 164 24.59 2.57 -11.18
N GLN A 165 25.55 1.94 -10.51
CA GLN A 165 25.37 0.62 -9.90
C GLN A 165 24.28 0.64 -8.82
N LEU A 166 24.31 1.62 -7.91
CA LEU A 166 23.27 1.80 -6.90
C LEU A 166 21.88 2.01 -7.51
N ALA A 167 21.78 2.77 -8.60
CA ALA A 167 20.53 2.97 -9.31
C ALA A 167 20.02 1.67 -9.95
N LYS A 168 20.92 0.85 -10.51
CA LYS A 168 20.60 -0.48 -11.06
C LYS A 168 20.08 -1.42 -9.97
N MET A 169 20.80 -1.53 -8.86
CA MET A 169 20.39 -2.35 -7.71
C MET A 169 19.04 -1.91 -7.12
N ARG A 170 18.78 -0.60 -7.03
CA ARG A 170 17.47 -0.07 -6.60
C ARG A 170 16.34 -0.47 -7.54
N LYS A 171 16.57 -0.41 -8.87
CA LYS A 171 15.59 -0.85 -9.87
C LYS A 171 15.33 -2.35 -9.77
N GLU A 172 16.36 -3.16 -9.61
CA GLU A 172 16.24 -4.61 -9.45
C GLU A 172 15.49 -4.98 -8.17
N LYS A 173 15.82 -4.35 -7.03
CA LYS A 173 15.09 -4.53 -5.77
C LYS A 173 13.61 -4.19 -5.90
N GLU A 174 13.28 -3.10 -6.59
CA GLU A 174 11.89 -2.71 -6.81
C GLU A 174 11.16 -3.68 -7.76
N ARG A 175 11.83 -4.19 -8.80
CA ARG A 175 11.29 -5.24 -9.68
C ARG A 175 11.03 -6.53 -8.89
N ALA A 176 11.97 -6.95 -8.05
CA ALA A 176 11.83 -8.12 -7.18
C ALA A 176 10.66 -7.95 -6.22
N ARG A 177 10.55 -6.80 -5.54
CA ARG A 177 9.42 -6.48 -4.66
C ARG A 177 8.07 -6.54 -5.38
N LYS A 178 7.98 -5.96 -6.58
CA LYS A 178 6.76 -6.04 -7.42
C LYS A 178 6.47 -7.48 -7.84
N GLY A 179 7.49 -8.25 -8.22
CA GLY A 179 7.38 -9.67 -8.53
C GLY A 179 6.82 -10.47 -7.35
N GLU A 180 7.36 -10.25 -6.16
CA GLU A 180 6.92 -10.89 -4.92
C GLU A 180 5.47 -10.54 -4.57
N THR A 181 5.08 -9.26 -4.69
CA THR A 181 3.69 -8.85 -4.46
C THR A 181 2.72 -9.52 -5.43
N ARG A 182 3.06 -9.60 -6.72
CA ARG A 182 2.25 -10.29 -7.74
C ARG A 182 2.18 -11.80 -7.50
N ALA A 183 3.28 -12.41 -7.06
CA ALA A 183 3.32 -13.83 -6.71
C ALA A 183 2.42 -14.12 -5.50
N LYS A 184 2.47 -13.28 -4.46
CA LYS A 184 1.58 -13.35 -3.29
C LYS A 184 0.11 -13.17 -3.66
N GLU A 185 -0.20 -12.23 -4.56
CA GLU A 185 -1.57 -12.05 -5.08
C GLU A 185 -2.04 -13.27 -5.88
N ARG A 186 -1.18 -13.85 -6.75
CA ARG A 186 -1.50 -15.08 -7.50
C ARG A 186 -1.72 -16.27 -6.58
N LEU A 187 -0.89 -16.43 -5.55
CA LEU A 187 -1.05 -17.46 -4.52
C LEU A 187 -2.35 -17.27 -3.72
N SER A 188 -2.66 -16.05 -3.29
CA SER A 188 -3.92 -15.77 -2.59
C SER A 188 -5.14 -16.01 -3.47
N HIS A 189 -5.06 -15.66 -4.76
CA HIS A 189 -6.14 -15.92 -5.70
C HIS A 189 -6.30 -17.42 -5.98
N SER A 190 -5.20 -18.16 -6.15
CA SER A 190 -5.24 -19.60 -6.34
C SER A 190 -5.71 -20.34 -5.09
N GLU A 191 -5.35 -19.86 -3.89
CA GLU A 191 -5.83 -20.37 -2.60
C GLU A 191 -7.34 -20.14 -2.42
N ARG A 192 -7.86 -18.98 -2.83
CA ARG A 192 -9.31 -18.69 -2.85
C ARG A 192 -10.06 -19.51 -3.91
N LEU A 193 -9.40 -19.86 -5.00
CA LEU A 193 -9.95 -20.69 -6.08
C LEU A 193 -9.76 -22.19 -5.84
N LYS A 194 -8.93 -22.61 -4.86
CA LYS A 194 -8.90 -24.02 -4.47
C LYS A 194 -10.31 -24.36 -3.98
N PRO A 195 -11.02 -25.30 -4.64
CA PRO A 195 -12.28 -25.74 -4.13
C PRO A 195 -12.01 -26.32 -2.74
N LYS A 196 -12.55 -25.70 -1.69
CA LYS A 196 -12.68 -26.32 -0.37
C LYS A 196 -13.09 -27.78 -0.63
N GLY A 197 -12.32 -28.75 -0.13
CA GLY A 197 -12.35 -30.15 -0.58
C GLY A 197 -13.74 -30.78 -0.74
N GLY A 198 -14.74 -30.28 0.00
CA GLY A 198 -16.14 -30.65 -0.17
C GLY A 198 -16.72 -30.46 -1.58
N LYS A 199 -16.29 -29.49 -2.39
CA LYS A 199 -16.84 -29.29 -3.75
C LYS A 199 -16.42 -30.38 -4.74
N LYS A 200 -15.20 -30.93 -4.62
CA LYS A 200 -14.73 -32.04 -5.47
C LYS A 200 -15.47 -33.33 -5.12
N LEU A 201 -15.50 -33.67 -3.83
CA LEU A 201 -16.23 -34.85 -3.35
C LEU A 201 -17.73 -34.79 -3.68
N ALA A 202 -18.35 -33.61 -3.58
CA ALA A 202 -19.74 -33.43 -3.99
C ALA A 202 -19.94 -33.64 -5.50
N LYS A 203 -18.99 -33.22 -6.33
CA LYS A 203 -19.05 -33.44 -7.79
C LYS A 203 -18.90 -34.93 -8.13
N GLU A 204 -17.95 -35.61 -7.50
CA GLU A 204 -17.74 -37.06 -7.67
C GLU A 204 -18.98 -37.85 -7.23
N ARG A 205 -19.56 -37.52 -6.07
CA ARG A 205 -20.81 -38.14 -5.60
C ARG A 205 -21.96 -37.90 -6.58
N LYS A 206 -22.11 -36.69 -7.11
CA LYS A 206 -23.14 -36.39 -8.13
C LYS A 206 -22.95 -37.23 -9.39
N LEU A 207 -21.71 -37.36 -9.87
CA LEU A 207 -21.41 -38.19 -11.05
C LEU A 207 -21.67 -39.67 -10.79
N ALA A 208 -21.33 -40.17 -9.60
CA ALA A 208 -21.62 -41.56 -9.20
C ALA A 208 -23.13 -41.84 -9.15
N VAL A 209 -23.92 -40.93 -8.59
CA VAL A 209 -25.38 -41.03 -8.56
C VAL A 209 -25.96 -40.99 -9.97
N VAL A 210 -25.49 -40.08 -10.83
CA VAL A 210 -25.94 -40.01 -12.23
C VAL A 210 -25.64 -41.32 -12.95
N SER A 211 -24.40 -41.82 -12.85
CA SER A 211 -23.97 -43.08 -13.46
C SER A 211 -24.86 -44.25 -13.03
N PHE A 212 -25.15 -44.36 -11.73
CA PHE A 212 -26.04 -45.39 -11.18
C PHE A 212 -27.45 -45.29 -11.76
N LEU A 213 -28.04 -44.09 -11.77
CA LEU A 213 -29.42 -43.89 -12.25
C LEU A 213 -29.53 -44.13 -13.76
N THR A 214 -28.50 -43.83 -14.55
CA THR A 214 -28.51 -43.99 -16.01
C THR A 214 -28.27 -45.42 -16.52
N ARG A 215 -28.05 -46.39 -15.62
CA ARG A 215 -27.98 -47.81 -16.02
C ARG A 215 -29.33 -48.28 -16.54
N ASP A 216 -29.34 -49.13 -17.55
CA ASP A 216 -30.59 -49.56 -18.19
C ASP A 216 -31.53 -50.32 -17.23
N GLU A 217 -30.97 -51.04 -16.23
CA GLU A 217 -31.74 -51.68 -15.14
C GLU A 217 -32.53 -50.68 -14.28
N ASN A 218 -31.99 -49.47 -14.10
CA ASN A 218 -32.56 -48.43 -13.24
C ASN A 218 -33.37 -47.41 -14.03
N SER A 219 -32.98 -47.14 -15.28
CA SER A 219 -33.73 -46.28 -16.18
C SER A 219 -33.57 -46.64 -17.66
N PRO A 220 -34.45 -47.48 -18.24
CA PRO A 220 -34.41 -47.80 -19.65
C PRO A 220 -34.73 -46.58 -20.52
N LEU A 221 -34.17 -46.59 -21.72
CA LEU A 221 -34.48 -45.62 -22.77
C LEU A 221 -35.90 -45.84 -23.29
N LEU A 222 -36.63 -44.76 -23.51
CA LEU A 222 -37.87 -44.81 -24.26
C LEU A 222 -37.59 -45.05 -25.75
N PRO A 223 -38.37 -45.88 -26.46
CA PRO A 223 -38.11 -46.21 -27.87
C PRO A 223 -38.59 -45.13 -28.86
N GLY A 224 -39.38 -44.15 -28.44
CA GLY A 224 -40.06 -43.21 -29.32
C GLY A 224 -39.15 -42.10 -29.88
N LYS A 225 -39.28 -41.78 -31.18
CA LYS A 225 -38.56 -40.63 -31.79
C LYS A 225 -38.91 -39.28 -31.15
N LYS A 226 -40.14 -39.16 -30.61
CA LYS A 226 -40.63 -37.98 -29.88
C LYS A 226 -40.11 -37.91 -28.44
N ASP A 227 -39.51 -38.99 -27.93
CA ASP A 227 -38.95 -39.07 -26.59
C ASP A 227 -37.49 -38.63 -26.56
N THR A 228 -37.16 -37.54 -27.27
CA THR A 228 -35.83 -36.93 -27.24
C THR A 228 -35.89 -35.57 -26.58
N ILE A 229 -34.84 -35.21 -25.83
CA ILE A 229 -34.66 -33.88 -25.23
C ILE A 229 -33.30 -33.33 -25.63
N THR A 230 -33.20 -32.01 -25.79
CA THR A 230 -31.91 -31.36 -26.07
C THR A 230 -31.38 -30.76 -24.78
N LYS A 231 -30.22 -31.23 -24.32
CA LYS A 231 -29.53 -30.75 -23.12
C LYS A 231 -28.08 -30.43 -23.46
N ASN A 232 -27.59 -29.26 -23.07
CA ASN A 232 -26.22 -28.83 -23.39
C ASN A 232 -25.86 -28.93 -24.89
N LYS A 233 -26.81 -28.65 -25.78
CA LYS A 233 -26.69 -28.78 -27.25
C LYS A 233 -26.49 -30.22 -27.75
N ILE A 234 -26.76 -31.22 -26.91
CA ILE A 234 -26.73 -32.65 -27.26
C ILE A 234 -28.17 -33.18 -27.20
N LYS A 235 -28.60 -33.92 -28.22
CA LYS A 235 -29.88 -34.64 -28.21
C LYS A 235 -29.71 -35.95 -27.44
N GLU A 236 -30.48 -36.12 -26.38
CA GLU A 236 -30.49 -37.31 -25.52
C GLU A 236 -31.89 -37.94 -25.55
N GLN A 237 -31.95 -39.27 -25.59
CA GLN A 237 -33.20 -40.02 -25.50
C GLN A 237 -33.69 -40.01 -24.04
N ARG A 238 -34.99 -39.78 -23.83
CA ARG A 238 -35.61 -39.76 -22.48
C ARG A 238 -35.53 -41.15 -21.86
N ARG A 239 -35.32 -41.16 -20.55
CA ARG A 239 -35.31 -42.36 -19.70
C ARG A 239 -36.44 -42.28 -18.68
N ILE A 240 -36.97 -43.43 -18.28
CA ILE A 240 -37.96 -43.55 -17.21
C ILE A 240 -37.34 -44.38 -16.09
N LEU A 241 -37.48 -43.95 -14.83
CA LEU A 241 -37.02 -44.74 -13.69
C LEU A 241 -37.88 -45.99 -13.53
N THR A 242 -37.26 -47.15 -13.36
CA THR A 242 -37.97 -48.43 -13.14
C THR A 242 -38.62 -48.52 -11.76
N LYS A 243 -38.07 -47.78 -10.78
CA LYS A 243 -38.50 -47.77 -9.37
C LYS A 243 -38.55 -46.35 -8.82
N PRO A 244 -39.30 -46.08 -7.74
CA PRO A 244 -39.27 -44.79 -7.07
C PRO A 244 -37.87 -44.47 -6.53
N LEU A 245 -37.54 -43.18 -6.46
CA LEU A 245 -36.21 -42.72 -6.00
C LEU A 245 -35.87 -43.18 -4.58
N THR A 246 -36.86 -43.39 -3.72
CA THR A 246 -36.69 -43.89 -2.35
C THR A 246 -36.08 -45.29 -2.34
N GLU A 247 -36.54 -46.19 -3.20
CA GLU A 247 -36.02 -47.54 -3.34
C GLU A 247 -34.65 -47.55 -4.04
N LEU A 248 -34.51 -46.80 -5.13
CA LEU A 248 -33.24 -46.68 -5.85
C LEU A 248 -32.12 -46.12 -4.96
N HIS A 249 -32.46 -45.19 -4.05
CA HIS A 249 -31.52 -44.67 -3.07
C HIS A 249 -31.06 -45.75 -2.07
N GLY A 250 -31.96 -46.64 -1.64
CA GLY A 250 -31.61 -47.79 -0.80
C GLY A 250 -30.67 -48.77 -1.51
N LEU A 251 -30.94 -49.06 -2.78
CA LEU A 251 -30.10 -49.92 -3.63
C LEU A 251 -28.71 -49.30 -3.85
N TYR A 252 -28.66 -48.01 -4.20
CA TYR A 252 -27.41 -47.28 -4.38
C TYR A 252 -26.54 -47.31 -3.11
N ASN A 253 -27.12 -47.02 -1.95
CA ASN A 253 -26.38 -47.03 -0.70
C ASN A 253 -25.87 -48.43 -0.35
N SER A 254 -26.62 -49.48 -0.68
CA SER A 254 -26.21 -50.86 -0.48
C SER A 254 -25.04 -51.25 -1.39
N GLU A 255 -25.08 -50.85 -2.66
CA GLU A 255 -23.99 -51.07 -3.62
C GLU A 255 -22.72 -50.33 -3.19
N MET A 256 -22.83 -49.05 -2.81
CA MET A 256 -21.69 -48.25 -2.37
C MET A 256 -21.05 -48.82 -1.10
N LYS A 257 -21.85 -49.34 -0.15
CA LYS A 257 -21.34 -50.04 1.04
C LYS A 257 -20.57 -51.32 0.67
N LYS A 258 -21.09 -52.11 -0.29
CA LYS A 258 -20.40 -53.32 -0.79
C LYS A 258 -19.08 -52.97 -1.47
N SER A 259 -19.03 -51.93 -2.31
CA SER A 259 -17.80 -51.48 -2.95
C SER A 259 -16.75 -51.04 -1.92
N LEU A 260 -17.14 -50.28 -0.90
CA LEU A 260 -16.23 -49.88 0.18
C LEU A 260 -15.65 -51.07 0.96
N HIS A 261 -16.48 -52.10 1.20
CA HIS A 261 -16.04 -53.32 1.87
C HIS A 261 -15.04 -54.11 1.00
N LEU A 262 -15.27 -54.23 -0.30
CA LEU A 262 -14.36 -54.90 -1.24
C LEU A 262 -13.00 -54.21 -1.33
N TYR A 263 -12.99 -52.87 -1.44
CA TYR A 263 -11.74 -52.10 -1.41
C TYR A 263 -11.00 -52.25 -0.07
N ALA A 264 -11.69 -52.34 1.06
CA ALA A 264 -11.06 -52.56 2.35
C ALA A 264 -10.47 -53.97 2.51
N VAL A 265 -11.06 -54.97 1.85
CA VAL A 265 -10.59 -56.36 1.84
C VAL A 265 -9.41 -56.55 0.88
N GLU A 266 -9.43 -55.92 -0.30
CA GLU A 266 -8.32 -55.98 -1.26
C GLU A 266 -7.05 -55.31 -0.71
N ASN A 267 -7.18 -54.17 -0.02
CA ASN A 267 -6.03 -53.49 0.60
C ASN A 267 -5.46 -54.24 1.83
N LYS A 268 -6.19 -55.21 2.39
CA LYS A 268 -5.70 -56.09 3.46
C LYS A 268 -4.96 -57.33 2.93
N LYS A 269 -5.06 -57.65 1.64
CA LYS A 269 -4.35 -58.79 1.01
C LYS A 269 -2.95 -58.42 0.50
N HIS A 270 -2.53 -57.16 0.67
CA HIS A 270 -1.22 -56.66 0.26
C HIS A 270 -0.35 -56.21 1.44
N PHE A 271 -0.69 -56.67 2.65
CA PHE A 271 0.16 -56.63 3.84
C PHE A 271 0.40 -58.04 4.35
#